data_AF-A0A2E8RKK7-F1
#
_entry.id   AF-A0A2E8RKK7-F1
#
_cell.length_a   1.000
_cell.length_b   1.000
_cell.length_c   1.000
_cell.angle_alpha   90.00
_cell.angle_beta   90.00
_cell.angle_gamma   90.00
#
_symmetry.space_group_name_H-M   'P 1'
#
loop_
_entity.id
_entity.type
_entity.pdbx_description
1 polymer ?
#
loop_
_entity_poly.entity_id
_entity_poly.type
_entity_poly.pdbx_seq_one_letter_code
_entity_poly.pdbx_strand_id
1 'polypeptide(L)'
;MSKNKPDWLYQIPNENEYEYGVGSSNLTYFPETAWQKAEKRAIIDLAANLHSKIGSVNSHSKAHHQNISNSKTKIQLQNVLVIARWFSIQDGSYHVLVRMTK
;
A
#
# COMPACT_ATOMS: atom_id res chain seq x y z
N MET A 1 15.95 -3.14 16.24
CA MET A 1 14.59 -3.67 16.48
C MET A 1 13.85 -2.69 17.40
N SER A 2 12.96 -1.84 16.85
CA SER A 2 12.22 -0.86 17.67
C SER A 2 11.10 -1.57 18.44
N LYS A 3 11.06 -1.40 19.77
CA LYS A 3 9.97 -1.90 20.62
C LYS A 3 8.65 -1.17 20.37
N ASN A 4 8.71 0.05 19.86
CA ASN A 4 7.53 0.89 19.67
C ASN A 4 6.97 0.68 18.27
N LYS A 5 5.66 0.40 18.22
CA LYS A 5 4.91 0.25 16.97
C LYS A 5 4.92 1.59 16.23
N PRO A 6 5.35 1.63 14.96
CA PRO A 6 5.40 2.86 14.19
C PRO A 6 4.03 3.53 14.05
N ASP A 7 4.02 4.86 14.04
CA ASP A 7 2.80 5.66 13.91
C ASP A 7 2.06 5.39 12.60
N TRP A 8 2.81 5.09 11.52
CA TRP A 8 2.25 4.76 10.21
C TRP A 8 1.39 3.49 10.18
N LEU A 9 1.44 2.65 11.22
CA LEU A 9 0.53 1.51 11.36
C LEU A 9 -0.84 1.88 11.95
N TYR A 10 -0.97 3.09 12.51
CA TYR A 10 -2.22 3.63 13.04
C TYR A 10 -2.76 4.71 12.13
N GLN A 11 -1.88 5.56 11.60
CA GLN A 11 -2.23 6.67 10.73
C GLN A 11 -1.25 6.73 9.56
N ILE A 12 -1.75 6.38 8.38
CA ILE A 12 -1.00 6.50 7.14
C ILE A 12 -0.58 7.96 6.92
N PRO A 13 0.67 8.24 6.52
CA PRO A 13 1.09 9.59 6.16
C PRO A 13 0.18 10.18 5.08
N ASN A 14 -0.21 11.44 5.24
CA ASN A 14 -1.08 12.13 4.30
C ASN A 14 -0.33 13.29 3.66
N GLU A 15 0.54 12.96 2.71
CA GLU A 15 1.29 13.93 1.91
C GLU A 15 0.58 14.12 0.56
N ASN A 16 0.41 15.38 0.15
CA ASN A 16 -0.32 15.69 -1.09
C ASN A 16 0.34 15.14 -2.35
N GLU A 17 1.64 14.87 -2.32
CA GLU A 17 2.42 14.40 -3.47
C GLU A 17 2.51 12.87 -3.57
N TYR A 18 2.18 12.16 -2.49
CA TYR A 18 2.36 10.71 -2.41
C TYR A 18 1.06 9.97 -2.09
N GLU A 19 0.96 8.76 -2.63
CA GLU A 19 -0.03 7.77 -2.21
C GLU A 19 0.70 6.63 -1.51
N TYR A 20 0.09 6.09 -0.46
CA TYR A 20 0.71 5.10 0.41
C TYR A 20 -0.08 3.79 0.43
N GLY A 21 0.63 2.71 0.72
CA GLY A 21 0.03 1.40 0.96
C GLY A 21 0.75 0.67 2.08
N VAL A 22 0.00 -0.08 2.88
CA VAL A 22 0.55 -0.89 3.97
C VAL A 22 0.24 -2.35 3.76
N GLY A 23 1.25 -3.19 3.98
CA GLY A 23 1.12 -4.63 3.88
C GLY A 23 1.77 -5.34 5.04
N SER A 24 1.15 -6.43 5.47
CA SER A 24 1.66 -7.26 6.55
C SER A 24 1.78 -8.73 6.15
N SER A 25 2.75 -9.43 6.74
CA SER A 25 2.90 -10.88 6.65
C SER A 25 3.13 -11.46 8.03
N ASN A 26 2.56 -12.64 8.28
CA ASN A 26 2.87 -13.42 9.47
C ASN A 26 4.30 -13.98 9.38
N LEU A 27 4.76 -14.50 10.52
CA LEU A 27 6.01 -15.25 10.60
C LEU A 27 6.02 -16.39 9.57
N THR A 28 7.07 -16.43 8.77
CA THR A 28 7.37 -17.54 7.86
C THR A 28 8.72 -18.14 8.25
N TYR A 29 8.98 -19.35 7.75
CA TYR A 29 10.25 -20.05 7.99
C TYR A 29 11.47 -19.24 7.50
N PHE A 30 11.30 -18.42 6.45
CA PHE A 30 12.35 -17.58 5.90
C PHE A 30 11.97 -16.09 6.01
N PRO A 31 12.62 -15.29 6.87
CA PRO A 31 12.30 -13.87 7.06
C PRO A 31 12.24 -13.05 5.76
N GLU A 32 13.15 -13.32 4.82
CA GLU A 32 13.16 -12.68 3.49
C GLU A 32 11.83 -12.85 2.74
N THR A 33 11.25 -14.05 2.82
CA THR A 33 9.96 -14.32 2.16
C THR A 33 8.81 -13.58 2.84
N ALA A 34 8.88 -13.36 4.16
CA ALA A 34 7.89 -12.58 4.89
C ALA A 34 7.95 -11.09 4.49
N TRP A 35 9.16 -10.53 4.36
CA TRP A 35 9.34 -9.16 3.87
C TRP A 35 8.79 -8.99 2.45
N GLN A 36 9.15 -9.88 1.52
CA GLN A 36 8.64 -9.85 0.14
C GLN A 36 7.12 -9.98 0.08
N LYS A 37 6.53 -10.83 0.93
CA LYS A 37 5.07 -11.01 1.02
C LYS A 37 4.37 -9.78 1.57
N ALA A 38 4.92 -9.17 2.63
CA ALA A 38 4.40 -7.92 3.19
C ALA A 38 4.49 -6.78 2.17
N GLU A 39 5.62 -6.68 1.45
CA GLU A 39 5.80 -5.70 0.37
C GLU A 39 4.80 -5.89 -0.77
N LYS A 40 4.61 -7.13 -1.24
CA LYS A 40 3.59 -7.43 -2.27
C LYS A 40 2.19 -7.03 -1.82
N ARG A 41 1.85 -7.27 -0.54
CA ARG A 41 0.56 -6.86 0.03
C ARG A 41 0.44 -5.34 0.12
N ALA A 42 1.51 -4.63 0.44
CA ALA A 42 1.53 -3.16 0.49
C ALA A 42 1.29 -2.54 -0.90
N ILE A 43 1.85 -3.14 -1.96
CA ILE A 43 1.59 -2.73 -3.34
C ILE A 43 0.13 -2.98 -3.74
N ILE A 44 -0.46 -4.10 -3.32
CA ILE A 44 -1.87 -4.41 -3.58
C ILE A 44 -2.79 -3.42 -2.86
N ASP A 45 -2.48 -3.09 -1.61
CA ASP A 45 -3.19 -2.09 -0.82
C ASP A 45 -3.15 -0.70 -1.49
N LEU A 46 -1.95 -0.27 -1.92
CA LEU A 46 -1.76 0.95 -2.70
C LEU A 46 -2.63 0.96 -3.97
N ALA A 47 -2.64 -0.14 -4.73
CA ALA A 47 -3.47 -0.27 -5.93
C ALA A 47 -4.97 -0.19 -5.63
N ALA A 48 -5.42 -0.78 -4.51
CA ALA A 48 -6.81 -0.71 -4.07
C ALA A 48 -7.22 0.70 -3.65
N ASN A 49 -6.33 1.44 -2.98
CA ASN A 49 -6.54 2.83 -2.59
C ASN A 49 -6.67 3.73 -3.82
N LEU A 50 -5.78 3.58 -4.81
CA LEU A 50 -5.87 4.29 -6.10
C LEU A 50 -7.17 3.96 -6.83
N HIS A 51 -7.51 2.68 -6.93
CA HIS A 51 -8.72 2.26 -7.63
C HIS A 51 -9.98 2.82 -6.95
N SER A 52 -10.02 2.83 -5.62
CA SER A 52 -11.12 3.42 -4.85
C SER A 52 -11.23 4.93 -5.08
N LYS A 53 -10.09 5.63 -5.14
CA LYS A 53 -10.04 7.07 -5.44
C LYS A 53 -10.53 7.38 -6.86
N ILE A 54 -10.05 6.64 -7.86
CA ILE A 54 -10.52 6.74 -9.25
C ILE A 54 -12.00 6.40 -9.34
N GLY A 55 -12.45 5.35 -8.63
CA GLY A 55 -13.85 4.97 -8.54
C GLY A 55 -14.71 6.08 -7.94
N SER A 56 -14.25 6.74 -6.87
CA SER A 56 -14.94 7.86 -6.23
C SER A 56 -15.02 9.08 -7.16
N VAL A 57 -13.92 9.44 -7.83
CA VAL A 57 -13.89 10.52 -8.83
C VAL A 57 -14.83 10.19 -10.00
N ASN A 58 -14.79 8.95 -10.49
CA ASN A 58 -15.67 8.47 -11.55
C ASN A 58 -17.12 8.43 -11.10
N SER A 59 -17.42 8.14 -9.83
CA SER A 59 -18.79 8.17 -9.30
C SER A 59 -19.33 9.60 -9.27
N HIS A 60 -18.47 10.59 -9.02
CA HIS A 60 -18.80 12.01 -9.16
C HIS A 60 -18.97 12.45 -10.64
N SER A 61 -18.26 11.82 -11.58
CA SER A 61 -18.36 12.13 -13.02
C SER A 61 -19.32 11.24 -13.82
N LYS A 62 -19.89 10.20 -13.20
CA LYS A 62 -20.87 9.26 -13.78
C LYS A 62 -22.28 9.85 -13.95
N ALA A 63 -22.35 11.12 -14.34
CA ALA A 63 -23.32 11.55 -15.34
C ALA A 63 -22.87 11.17 -16.77
N HIS A 64 -21.62 10.73 -16.98
CA HIS A 64 -21.17 10.33 -18.32
C HIS A 64 -20.05 9.28 -18.30
N HIS A 65 -20.25 8.18 -19.06
CA HIS A 65 -19.27 7.18 -19.48
C HIS A 65 -18.74 6.14 -18.46
N GLN A 66 -19.33 4.94 -18.52
CA GLN A 66 -18.72 3.69 -18.05
C GLN A 66 -18.03 3.01 -19.25
N ASN A 67 -16.74 2.65 -19.12
CA ASN A 67 -16.04 1.53 -19.81
C ASN A 67 -14.51 1.74 -19.99
N ILE A 68 -13.79 2.39 -19.06
CA ILE A 68 -12.31 2.49 -19.12
C ILE A 68 -11.70 2.43 -17.71
N SER A 69 -11.64 1.27 -17.05
CA SER A 69 -11.08 1.17 -15.68
C SER A 69 -9.90 0.22 -15.50
N ASN A 70 -9.83 -0.93 -16.20
CA ASN A 70 -8.83 -1.94 -15.85
C ASN A 70 -7.42 -1.63 -16.41
N SER A 71 -7.30 -0.95 -17.54
CA SER A 71 -6.00 -0.68 -18.19
C SER A 71 -5.23 0.48 -17.55
N LYS A 72 -5.93 1.48 -16.98
CA LYS A 72 -5.31 2.68 -16.38
C LYS A 72 -4.59 2.35 -15.06
N THR A 73 -5.14 1.46 -14.24
CA THR A 73 -4.59 1.14 -12.90
C THR A 73 -3.20 0.48 -12.97
N LYS A 74 -2.94 -0.37 -13.97
CA LYS A 74 -1.63 -1.02 -14.15
C LYS A 74 -0.53 -0.03 -14.58
N ILE A 75 -0.91 1.03 -15.30
CA ILE A 75 0.01 2.06 -15.80
C ILE A 75 0.39 3.07 -14.70
N GLN A 76 -0.45 3.21 -13.65
CA GLN A 76 -0.23 4.19 -12.57
C GLN A 76 0.67 3.73 -11.43
N LEU A 77 0.94 2.43 -11.25
CA LEU A 77 1.82 1.92 -10.19
C LEU A 77 3.32 1.98 -10.56
N GLN A 78 3.75 3.07 -11.20
CA GLN A 78 5.16 3.31 -11.49
C GLN A 78 5.81 4.01 -10.29
N ASN A 79 7.11 3.77 -10.06
CA ASN A 79 7.90 4.41 -8.99
C ASN A 79 7.43 4.11 -7.55
N VAL A 80 6.95 2.88 -7.28
CA VAL A 80 6.66 2.44 -5.91
C VAL A 80 7.97 2.22 -5.15
N LEU A 81 8.09 2.85 -3.97
CA LEU A 81 9.24 2.77 -3.10
C LEU A 81 8.85 2.22 -1.73
N VAL A 82 9.64 1.29 -1.20
CA VAL A 82 9.57 0.90 0.21
C VAL A 82 10.22 1.99 1.05
N ILE A 83 9.47 2.60 1.95
CA ILE A 83 9.95 3.72 2.79
C ILE A 83 10.09 3.34 4.27
N ALA A 84 9.41 2.27 4.71
CA ALA A 84 9.62 1.74 6.04
C ALA A 84 9.36 0.23 6.08
N ARG A 85 10.11 -0.44 6.97
CA ARG A 85 9.92 -1.84 7.36
C ARG A 85 9.90 -1.92 8.87
N TRP A 86 8.95 -2.68 9.42
CA TRP A 86 8.87 -2.90 10.86
C TRP A 86 8.52 -4.36 11.17
N PHE A 87 9.24 -4.93 12.14
CA PHE A 87 9.01 -6.27 12.62
C PHE A 87 8.46 -6.19 14.05
N SER A 88 7.29 -6.80 14.23
CA SER A 88 6.65 -6.92 15.52
C SER A 88 7.20 -8.12 16.27
N ILE A 89 7.91 -7.86 17.37
CA ILE A 89 8.39 -8.92 18.26
C ILE A 89 7.26 -9.57 19.09
N GLN A 90 6.08 -8.95 19.15
CA GLN A 90 4.95 -9.44 19.97
C GLN A 90 4.23 -10.62 19.30
N ASP A 91 4.01 -10.52 17.99
CA ASP A 91 3.24 -11.50 17.20
C ASP A 91 4.04 -12.08 16.01
N GLY A 92 5.32 -11.70 15.87
CA GLY A 92 6.20 -12.15 14.79
C GLY A 92 5.80 -11.64 13.41
N SER A 93 4.99 -10.58 13.33
CA SER A 93 4.49 -10.04 12.08
C SER A 93 5.45 -9.03 11.45
N TYR A 94 5.50 -9.04 10.12
CA TYR A 94 6.31 -8.19 9.27
C TYR A 94 5.41 -7.16 8.61
N HIS A 95 5.76 -5.89 8.69
CA HIS A 95 4.98 -4.79 8.14
C HIS A 95 5.83 -3.93 7.22
N VAL A 96 5.29 -3.59 6.06
CA VAL A 96 5.96 -2.79 5.04
C VAL A 96 5.05 -1.63 4.66
N LEU A 97 5.63 -0.44 4.62
CA LEU A 97 5.02 0.77 4.09
C LEU A 97 5.66 1.09 2.74
N VAL A 98 4.83 1.23 1.72
CA VAL A 98 5.23 1.70 0.40
C VAL A 98 4.61 3.06 0.12
N ARG A 99 5.26 3.83 -0.75
CA ARG A 99 4.69 5.03 -1.36
C ARG A 99 4.90 5.05 -2.86
N MET A 100 4.08 5.81 -3.57
CA MET A 100 4.32 6.25 -4.95
C MET A 100 4.05 7.74 -5.08
N THR A 101 4.69 8.38 -6.04
CA THR A 101 4.35 9.74 -6.45
C THR A 101 3.03 9.73 -7.24
N LYS A 102 2.19 10.75 -7.03
CA LYS A 102 0.93 10.95 -7.77
C LYS A 102 1.16 11.32 -9.23
#